data_AF-A0A140K248-F1
#
_entry.id   AF-A0A140K248-F1
#
_cell.length_a   1.000
_cell.length_b   1.000
_cell.length_c   1.000
_cell.angle_alpha   90.00
_cell.angle_beta   90.00
_cell.angle_gamma   90.00
#
_symmetry.space_group_name_H-M   'P 1'
#
loop_
_entity.id
_entity.type
_entity.pdbx_description
1 polymer ?
#
loop_
_entity_poly.entity_id
_entity_poly.type
_entity_poly.pdbx_seq_one_letter_code
_entity_poly.pdbx_strand_id
1 'polypeptide(L)'
;MKGQMCWLPAQNNNTKIMLHLREYPYQPWRPYTSYSQYSAPDYPVPGGSKGWATYQKLREAGWTLVSTNCAYSNSECTTAASNKSQVI
;
A
#
# COMPACT_ATOMS: atom_id res chain seq x y z
N MET A 1 12.20 -8.05 8.31
CA MET A 1 11.35 -7.03 7.65
C MET A 1 10.19 -7.74 6.98
N LYS A 2 8.93 -7.27 7.12
CA LYS A 2 7.73 -8.02 6.69
C LYS A 2 7.27 -7.73 5.24
N GLY A 3 7.62 -6.57 4.68
CA GLY A 3 7.26 -6.17 3.32
C GLY A 3 6.83 -4.71 3.24
N GLN A 4 6.59 -4.23 2.02
CA GLN A 4 6.12 -2.89 1.71
C GLN A 4 4.80 -2.94 0.92
N MET A 5 3.96 -1.95 1.16
CA MET A 5 2.67 -1.79 0.50
C MET A 5 2.51 -0.37 -0.02
N CYS A 6 1.85 -0.20 -1.16
CA CYS A 6 1.64 1.10 -1.80
C CYS A 6 0.28 1.14 -2.49
N TRP A 7 -0.38 2.29 -2.44
CA TRP A 7 -1.58 2.54 -3.22
C TRP A 7 -1.18 3.05 -4.60
N LEU A 8 -1.51 2.30 -5.65
CA LEU A 8 -1.25 2.69 -7.04
C LEU A 8 -2.55 2.66 -7.86
N PRO A 9 -2.71 3.58 -8.84
CA PRO A 9 -3.85 3.51 -9.75
C PRO A 9 -3.82 2.18 -10.51
N ALA A 10 -4.99 1.56 -10.68
CA ALA A 10 -5.11 0.35 -11.47
C ALA A 10 -4.78 0.68 -12.95
N GLN A 11 -3.97 -0.17 -13.60
CA GLN A 11 -3.52 0.01 -15.00
C GLN A 11 -4.65 0.32 -15.99
N ASN A 12 -5.86 -0.16 -15.74
CA ASN A 12 -7.01 0.00 -16.63
C ASN A 12 -8.01 1.08 -16.20
N ASN A 13 -7.82 1.73 -15.04
CA ASN A 13 -8.72 2.75 -14.53
C ASN A 13 -7.98 3.70 -13.56
N ASN A 14 -7.55 4.85 -14.06
CA ASN A 14 -6.87 5.88 -13.26
C ASN A 14 -7.73 6.47 -12.13
N THR A 15 -9.03 6.17 -12.10
CA THR A 15 -9.97 6.61 -11.06
C THR A 15 -10.01 5.69 -9.85
N LYS A 16 -9.48 4.46 -9.95
CA LYS A 16 -9.50 3.47 -8.87
C LYS A 16 -8.09 3.13 -8.44
N ILE A 17 -7.75 3.53 -7.21
CA ILE A 17 -6.52 3.09 -6.55
C ILE A 17 -6.68 1.68 -6.01
N MET A 18 -5.59 0.91 -6.07
CA MET A 18 -5.51 -0.48 -5.66
C MET A 18 -4.23 -0.70 -4.85
N LEU A 19 -4.32 -1.53 -3.82
CA LEU A 19 -3.16 -1.90 -3.01
C LEU A 19 -2.17 -2.76 -3.82
N HIS A 20 -0.92 -2.35 -3.86
CA HIS A 20 0.18 -3.14 -4.39
C HIS A 20 1.14 -3.50 -3.28
N LEU A 21 1.67 -4.71 -3.34
CA LEU A 21 2.55 -5.31 -2.35
C LEU A 21 3.89 -5.66 -3.01
N ARG A 22 4.95 -5.53 -2.23
CA ARG A 22 6.27 -6.11 -2.54
C ARG A 22 6.91 -6.60 -1.25
N GLU A 23 7.51 -7.77 -1.27
CA GLU A 23 8.21 -8.31 -0.10
C GLU A 23 9.55 -7.63 0.10
N TYR A 24 10.20 -7.28 -1.02
CA TYR A 24 11.51 -6.64 -1.04
C TYR A 24 11.50 -5.35 -1.87
N PRO A 25 12.30 -4.33 -1.51
CA PRO A 25 12.30 -3.04 -2.19
C PRO A 25 12.75 -3.11 -3.66
N TYR A 26 13.57 -4.11 -4.01
CA TYR A 26 14.04 -4.38 -5.36
C TYR A 26 13.03 -5.14 -6.23
N GLN A 27 11.95 -5.68 -5.64
CA GLN A 27 10.91 -6.35 -6.41
C GLN A 27 9.95 -5.34 -7.02
N PRO A 28 9.40 -5.64 -8.21
CA PRO A 28 8.35 -4.82 -8.80
C PRO A 28 7.10 -4.85 -7.92
N TRP A 29 6.37 -3.73 -7.90
CA TRP A 29 5.06 -3.66 -7.27
C TRP A 29 4.10 -4.64 -7.94
N ARG A 30 3.47 -5.50 -7.15
CA ARG A 30 2.45 -6.45 -7.63
C ARG A 30 1.12 -6.18 -6.95
N PRO A 31 -0.01 -6.35 -7.64
CA PRO A 31 -1.31 -6.16 -7.02
C PRO A 31 -1.50 -7.12 -5.85
N TYR A 32 -2.20 -6.69 -4.79
CA TYR A 32 -2.47 -7.54 -3.61
C TYR A 32 -3.19 -8.86 -3.97
N THR A 33 -3.94 -8.87 -5.07
CA THR A 33 -4.62 -10.06 -5.60
C THR A 33 -3.65 -11.17 -6.04
N SER A 34 -2.40 -10.83 -6.38
CA SER A 34 -1.37 -11.84 -6.66
C SER A 34 -0.87 -12.56 -5.41
N TYR A 35 -1.15 -12.02 -4.23
CA TYR A 35 -0.72 -12.57 -2.94
C TYR A 35 -1.93 -13.05 -2.13
N SER A 36 -2.49 -14.19 -2.52
CA SER A 36 -3.66 -14.79 -1.85
C SER A 36 -3.44 -15.03 -0.35
N GLN A 37 -2.20 -15.32 0.06
CA GLN A 37 -1.80 -15.50 1.46
C GLN A 37 -1.97 -14.24 2.33
N TYR A 38 -1.86 -13.05 1.74
CA TYR A 38 -2.00 -11.77 2.43
C TYR A 38 -3.35 -11.12 2.16
N SER A 39 -3.97 -11.44 1.02
CA SER A 39 -5.26 -10.92 0.63
C SER A 39 -6.34 -11.29 1.66
N ALA A 40 -6.92 -10.28 2.30
CA ALA A 40 -8.19 -10.44 2.99
C ALA A 40 -9.32 -10.39 1.95
N PRO A 41 -10.40 -11.18 2.12
CA PRO A 41 -11.59 -11.02 1.30
C PRO A 41 -12.11 -9.58 1.48
N ASP A 42 -12.07 -8.79 0.41
CA ASP A 42 -12.61 -7.44 0.44
C ASP A 42 -14.11 -7.50 0.67
N TYR A 43 -14.59 -6.74 1.66
CA TYR A 43 -16.02 -6.50 1.80
C TYR A 43 -16.52 -5.76 0.55
N PRO A 44 -17.67 -6.16 -0.03
CA PRO A 44 -18.24 -5.49 -1.20
C PRO A 44 -18.84 -4.14 -0.79
N VAL A 45 -17.99 -3.16 -0.51
CA VAL A 45 -18.38 -1.77 -0.25
C VAL A 45 -18.46 -1.05 -1.59
N PRO A 46 -19.63 -0.52 -2.00
CA PRO A 46 -19.75 0.26 -3.22
C PRO A 46 -18.83 1.48 -3.19
N GLY A 47 -17.93 1.60 -4.16
CA GLY A 47 -16.98 2.73 -4.25
C GLY A 47 -15.73 2.61 -3.36
N GLY A 48 -15.57 1.51 -2.61
CA GLY A 48 -14.38 1.27 -1.81
C GLY A 48 -13.12 1.04 -2.65
N SER A 49 -11.97 1.48 -2.11
CA SER A 49 -10.67 1.15 -2.69
C SER A 49 -10.37 -0.34 -2.51
N LYS A 50 -9.91 -1.00 -3.58
CA LYS A 50 -9.62 -2.43 -3.58
C LYS A 50 -8.40 -2.73 -2.72
N GLY A 51 -8.55 -3.59 -1.70
CA GLY A 51 -7.48 -3.97 -0.78
C GLY A 51 -7.46 -3.21 0.55
N TRP A 52 -8.51 -2.48 0.93
CA TRP A 52 -8.57 -1.77 2.23
C TRP A 52 -8.48 -2.73 3.44
N ALA A 53 -9.22 -3.85 3.38
CA ALA A 53 -9.15 -4.88 4.41
C ALA A 53 -7.75 -5.49 4.50
N THR A 54 -7.13 -5.73 3.34
CA THR A 54 -5.75 -6.23 3.25
C THR A 54 -4.76 -5.22 3.83
N TYR A 55 -4.91 -3.93 3.52
CA TYR A 55 -4.07 -2.87 4.07
C TYR A 55 -4.10 -2.86 5.60
N GLN A 56 -5.29 -2.94 6.21
CA GLN A 56 -5.42 -2.96 7.65
C GLN A 56 -4.69 -4.16 8.27
N LYS A 57 -4.93 -5.36 7.73
CA LYS A 57 -4.27 -6.60 8.17
C LYS A 57 -2.74 -6.52 8.06
N LEU A 58 -2.23 -5.97 6.95
CA LEU A 58 -0.80 -5.81 6.73
C LEU A 58 -0.20 -4.73 7.63
N ARG A 59 -0.94 -3.67 7.91
CA ARG A 59 -0.51 -2.60 8.82
C ARG A 59 -0.34 -3.12 10.24
N GLU A 60 -1.28 -3.92 10.71
CA GLU A 60 -1.19 -4.64 11.99
C GLU A 60 -0.03 -5.65 12.00
N ALA A 61 0.24 -6.30 10.87
CA ALA A 61 1.36 -7.23 10.71
C ALA A 61 2.75 -6.55 10.60
N GLY A 62 2.82 -5.21 10.67
CA GLY A 62 4.06 -4.45 10.64
C GLY A 62 4.63 -4.18 9.24
N TRP A 63 3.78 -4.17 8.21
CA TRP A 63 4.19 -3.77 6.86
C TRP A 63 4.35 -2.25 6.76
N THR A 64 5.28 -1.81 5.90
CA THR A 64 5.55 -0.40 5.67
C THR A 64 4.72 0.14 4.51
N LEU A 65 3.96 1.21 4.76
CA LEU A 65 3.23 1.94 3.73
C LEU A 65 4.17 2.91 3.02
N VAL A 66 4.33 2.74 1.71
CA VAL A 66 5.04 3.63 0.80
C VAL A 66 4.02 4.47 0.05
N SER A 67 4.28 5.76 -0.10
CA SER A 67 3.39 6.66 -0.85
C SER A 67 3.58 6.49 -2.37
N THR A 68 2.51 6.75 -3.13
CA THR A 68 2.47 6.58 -4.59
C THR A 68 3.59 7.33 -5.31
N ASN A 69 3.88 8.57 -4.89
CA ASN A 69 4.98 9.37 -5.45
C ASN A 69 6.32 8.64 -5.38
N CYS A 70 6.50 7.88 -4.30
CA CYS A 70 7.72 7.19 -3.94
C CYS A 70 7.79 5.76 -4.50
N ALA A 71 6.67 5.27 -5.02
CA ALA A 71 6.65 4.09 -5.85
C ALA A 71 7.01 4.40 -7.32
N TYR A 72 6.73 5.63 -7.79
CA TYR A 72 7.12 6.09 -9.13
C TYR A 72 8.56 6.59 -9.18
N SER A 73 9.00 7.32 -8.17
CA SER A 73 10.38 7.73 -8.03
C SER A 73 11.15 6.61 -7.36
N ASN A 74 12.09 5.97 -8.07
CA ASN A 74 13.07 5.03 -7.48
C ASN A 74 13.96 5.66 -6.38
N SER A 75 13.67 6.88 -5.93
CA SER A 75 14.38 7.63 -4.91
C SER A 75 13.63 7.54 -3.57
N GLU A 76 14.39 7.22 -2.53
CA GLU A 76 13.96 6.99 -1.16
C GLU A 76 12.98 8.05 -0.66
N CYS A 77 11.84 7.57 -0.18
CA CYS A 77 10.84 8.41 0.42
C CYS A 77 10.75 8.07 1.87
N THR A 78 11.37 8.94 2.65
CA THR A 78 11.40 8.88 4.10
C THR A 78 9.97 8.91 4.61
N THR A 79 9.59 7.79 5.21
CA THR A 79 8.35 7.56 5.95
C THR A 79 7.92 8.83 6.67
N ALA A 80 6.70 9.28 6.40
CA ALA A 80 6.02 10.28 7.23
C ALA A 80 5.86 9.70 8.65
N ALA A 81 6.92 9.81 9.44
CA ALA A 81 6.83 9.83 10.88
C ALA A 81 6.04 11.08 11.22
N SER A 82 4.84 10.86 11.72
CA SER A 82 3.99 11.87 12.33
C SER A 82 4.77 12.55 13.45
N ASN A 83 5.44 13.66 13.16
CA ASN A 83 5.88 14.60 14.20
C ASN A 83 4.72 15.55 14.47
N LYS A 84 3.81 15.11 15.36
CA LYS A 84 3.01 16.06 16.15
C LYS A 84 3.96 16.69 17.18
N SER A 85 4.60 17.81 16.82
CA SER A 85 5.18 18.73 17.80
C SER A 85 4.72 20.14 17.46
N GLN A 86 3.52 20.44 17.97
CA GLN A 86 3.18 21.64 18.74
C GLN A 86 4.12 22.84 18.53
N VAL A 87 3.63 23.82 17.77
CA VAL A 87 4.18 25.17 17.69
C VAL A 87 3.66 25.95 18.92
N ILE A 88 4.59 26.48 19.72
CA ILE A 88 4.36 27.55 20.70
C ILE A 88 4.50 28.90 20.01
#